data_AF-A0A9Q5CKD3-F1
#
_entry.id   AF-A0A9Q5CKD3-F1
#
_cell.length_a   1.000
_cell.length_b   1.000
_cell.length_c   1.000
_cell.angle_alpha   90.00
_cell.angle_beta   90.00
_cell.angle_gamma   90.00
#
_symmetry.space_group_name_H-M   'P 1'
#
loop_
_entity.id
_entity.type
_entity.pdbx_description
1 polymer ?
#
loop_
_entity_poly.entity_id
_entity_poly.type
_entity_poly.pdbx_seq_one_letter_code
_entity_poly.pdbx_strand_id
1 'polypeptide(L)'
;MESYFSMMDANLLRQTLSNWIISCANELQPVFDYMKEELLRRNYIHADETYVKVIEENVKDSKSKRFMWLYRSGGIENHIILYDYQKTRSGSCAEEFL
;
A
#
# COMPACT_ATOMS: atom_id res chain seq x y z
N MET A 1 -14.64 -10.59 -5.90
CA MET A 1 -14.98 -9.21 -6.30
C MET A 1 -15.82 -9.22 -7.57
N GLU A 2 -15.36 -9.81 -8.68
CA GLU A 2 -16.19 -9.99 -9.90
C GLU A 2 -17.50 -10.76 -9.62
N SER A 3 -17.42 -11.85 -8.85
CA SER A 3 -18.60 -12.62 -8.42
C SER A 3 -19.61 -11.80 -7.62
N TYR A 4 -19.13 -10.87 -6.79
CA TYR A 4 -19.99 -10.00 -5.98
C TYR A 4 -20.78 -9.02 -6.86
N PHE A 5 -20.11 -8.40 -7.84
CA PHE A 5 -20.79 -7.51 -8.80
C PHE A 5 -21.73 -8.27 -9.73
N SER A 6 -21.35 -9.49 -10.15
CA SER A 6 -22.20 -10.36 -10.95
C SER A 6 -23.50 -10.75 -10.23
N MET A 7 -23.46 -10.97 -8.90
CA MET A 7 -24.67 -11.19 -8.09
C MET A 7 -25.61 -9.98 -8.03
N MET A 8 -25.14 -8.79 -8.39
CA MET A 8 -25.93 -7.55 -8.48
C MET A 8 -26.27 -7.20 -9.93
N ASP A 9 -26.23 -8.19 -10.84
CA ASP A 9 -26.44 -8.03 -12.29
C ASP A 9 -25.48 -7.03 -12.98
N ALA A 10 -24.35 -6.72 -12.33
CA ALA A 10 -23.30 -5.85 -12.87
C ALA A 10 -22.12 -6.71 -13.37
N ASN A 11 -22.07 -6.97 -14.68
CA ASN A 11 -20.97 -7.69 -15.31
C ASN A 11 -19.76 -6.77 -15.55
N LEU A 12 -18.88 -6.70 -14.54
CA LEU A 12 -17.64 -5.92 -14.60
C LEU A 12 -16.44 -6.84 -14.80
N LEU A 13 -15.62 -6.54 -15.80
CA LEU A 13 -14.35 -7.23 -16.02
C LEU A 13 -13.35 -6.89 -14.91
N ARG A 14 -12.53 -7.86 -14.49
CA ARG A 14 -11.40 -7.63 -13.57
C ARG A 14 -10.55 -6.45 -13.97
N GLN A 15 -10.25 -6.33 -15.26
CA GLN A 15 -9.41 -5.27 -15.80
C GLN A 15 -10.01 -3.89 -15.50
N THR A 16 -11.32 -3.74 -15.67
CA THR A 16 -12.04 -2.49 -15.40
C THR A 16 -11.96 -2.13 -13.92
N LEU A 17 -12.21 -3.11 -13.04
CA LEU A 17 -12.11 -2.92 -11.59
C LEU A 17 -10.70 -2.53 -11.16
N SER A 18 -9.67 -3.21 -11.68
CA SER A 18 -8.26 -2.89 -11.40
C SER A 18 -7.91 -1.47 -11.85
N ASN A 19 -8.32 -1.10 -13.07
CA ASN A 19 -8.07 0.24 -13.60
C ASN A 19 -8.74 1.33 -12.75
N TRP A 20 -9.96 1.09 -12.25
CA TRP A 20 -10.65 2.02 -11.36
C TRP A 20 -9.94 2.17 -10.02
N ILE A 21 -9.48 1.08 -9.42
CA ILE A 21 -8.73 1.13 -8.16
C ILE A 21 -7.43 1.92 -8.35
N ILE A 22 -6.71 1.71 -9.45
CA ILE A 22 -5.48 2.46 -9.76
C ILE A 22 -5.80 3.95 -9.96
N SER A 23 -6.86 4.27 -10.70
CA SER A 23 -7.28 5.66 -10.90
C SER A 23 -7.61 6.34 -9.57
N CYS A 24 -8.41 5.69 -8.71
CA CYS A 24 -8.73 6.22 -7.40
C CYS A 24 -7.47 6.40 -6.53
N ALA A 25 -6.52 5.47 -6.59
CA ALA A 25 -5.27 5.58 -5.84
C ALA A 25 -4.46 6.81 -6.30
N ASN A 26 -4.38 7.07 -7.60
CA ASN A 26 -3.71 8.26 -8.13
C ASN A 26 -4.38 9.56 -7.66
N GLU A 27 -5.71 9.62 -7.69
CA GLU A 27 -6.46 10.80 -7.21
C GLU A 27 -6.31 11.03 -5.70
N LEU A 28 -6.07 9.96 -4.93
CA LEU A 28 -5.82 10.02 -3.48
C LEU A 28 -4.36 10.29 -3.10
N GLN A 29 -3.45 10.38 -4.07
CA GLN A 29 -2.04 10.65 -3.82
C GLN A 29 -1.81 11.93 -2.98
N PRO A 30 -2.49 13.06 -3.23
CA PRO A 30 -2.30 14.26 -2.39
C PRO A 30 -2.71 14.06 -0.93
N VAL A 31 -3.71 13.21 -0.68
CA VAL A 31 -4.13 12.85 0.70
C VAL A 31 -3.06 12.00 1.36
N PHE A 32 -2.49 11.04 0.63
CA PHE A 32 -1.37 10.23 1.10
C PHE A 32 -0.17 11.12 1.46
N ASP A 33 0.19 12.06 0.59
CA ASP A 33 1.32 12.97 0.80
C ASP A 33 1.10 13.86 2.03
N TYR A 34 -0.10 14.43 2.18
CA TYR A 34 -0.46 15.21 3.36
C TYR A 34 -0.40 14.37 4.65
N MET A 35 -0.94 13.16 4.63
CA MET A 35 -0.86 12.25 5.78
C MET A 35 0.58 11.87 6.10
N LYS A 36 1.44 11.73 5.09
CA LYS A 36 2.87 11.48 5.29
C LYS A 36 3.54 12.67 5.99
N GLU A 37 3.30 13.90 5.52
CA GLU A 37 3.83 15.10 6.18
C GLU A 37 3.38 15.20 7.65
N GLU A 38 2.10 14.96 7.92
CA GLU A 38 1.55 14.97 9.29
C GLU A 38 2.11 13.84 10.16
N LEU A 39 2.42 12.69 9.57
CA LEU A 39 3.08 11.59 10.27
C LEU A 39 4.51 11.96 10.67
N LEU A 40 5.26 12.59 9.77
CA LEU A 40 6.66 13.00 10.01
C LEU A 40 6.78 14.14 11.04
N ARG A 41 5.72 14.90 11.28
CA ARG A 41 5.65 15.90 12.36
C ARG A 41 5.51 15.28 13.76
N ARG A 42 5.24 13.97 13.87
CA ARG A 42 5.07 13.30 15.17
C ARG A 42 6.41 13.05 15.83
N ASN A 43 6.44 13.09 17.16
CA ASN A 43 7.65 12.83 17.95
C ASN A 43 8.16 11.38 17.82
N TYR A 44 7.28 10.43 17.51
CA TYR A 44 7.61 9.02 17.37
C TYR A 44 6.69 8.36 16.35
N ILE A 45 7.27 7.44 15.58
CA ILE A 45 6.60 6.68 14.53
C ILE A 45 6.95 5.21 14.75
N HIS A 46 5.95 4.33 14.69
CA HIS A 46 6.17 2.89 14.71
C HIS A 46 6.27 2.40 13.26
N ALA A 47 7.34 1.66 12.96
CA ALA A 47 7.55 1.02 11.66
C ALA A 47 7.62 -0.49 11.84
N ASP A 48 6.95 -1.24 10.96
CA ASP A 48 6.99 -2.70 10.91
C ASP A 48 6.91 -3.17 9.46
N GLU A 49 7.65 -4.21 9.09
CA GLU A 49 7.61 -4.78 7.75
C GLU A 49 7.02 -6.19 7.73
N THR A 50 6.10 -6.44 6.79
CA THR A 50 5.52 -7.77 6.58
C THR A 50 5.90 -8.31 5.20
N TYR A 51 6.28 -9.59 5.18
CA TYR A 51 6.56 -10.32 3.94
C TYR A 51 5.28 -10.52 3.11
N VAL A 52 5.33 -10.16 1.83
CA VAL A 52 4.26 -10.38 0.87
C VAL A 52 4.77 -11.22 -0.30
N LYS A 53 4.05 -12.29 -0.61
CA LYS A 53 4.32 -13.12 -1.79
C LYS A 53 3.56 -12.56 -2.98
N VAL A 54 4.29 -12.09 -3.99
CA VAL A 54 3.73 -11.53 -5.22
C VAL A 54 4.03 -12.45 -6.39
N ILE A 55 3.07 -12.59 -7.31
CA ILE A 55 3.25 -13.28 -8.58
C ILE A 55 3.72 -12.23 -9.58
N GLU A 56 4.97 -12.33 -10.02
CA GLU A 56 5.51 -11.48 -11.09
C GLU A 56 5.63 -12.33 -12.35
N GLU A 57 4.98 -11.90 -13.43
CA GLU A 57 4.96 -12.65 -14.70
C GLU A 57 6.32 -12.65 -15.43
N ASN A 58 7.20 -11.70 -15.11
CA ASN A 58 8.43 -11.42 -15.87
C ASN A 58 9.74 -11.88 -15.20
N VAL A 59 9.68 -12.58 -14.06
CA VAL A 59 10.89 -13.10 -13.38
C VAL A 59 10.84 -14.62 -13.42
N LYS A 60 11.90 -15.25 -13.95
CA LYS A 60 12.04 -16.73 -14.02
C LYS A 60 11.84 -17.44 -12.68
N ASP A 61 11.97 -16.73 -11.57
CA ASP A 61 11.55 -17.13 -10.23
C ASP A 61 10.19 -16.50 -9.89
N SER A 62 9.10 -17.26 -10.06
CA SER A 62 7.70 -16.85 -9.84
C SER A 62 7.31 -16.61 -8.37
N LYS A 63 8.28 -16.23 -7.52
CA LYS A 63 8.12 -15.90 -6.09
C LYS A 63 9.09 -14.79 -5.68
N SER A 64 9.08 -13.67 -6.39
CA SER A 64 9.80 -12.46 -5.96
C SER A 64 9.34 -12.07 -4.55
N LYS A 65 10.26 -12.09 -3.59
CA LYS A 65 9.97 -11.64 -2.23
C LYS A 65 9.80 -10.14 -2.23
N ARG A 66 8.68 -9.67 -1.68
CA ARG A 66 8.34 -8.26 -1.56
C ARG A 66 7.94 -7.97 -0.12
N PHE A 67 8.04 -6.72 0.28
CA PHE A 67 7.79 -6.30 1.64
C PHE A 67 6.80 -5.15 1.63
N MET A 68 5.84 -5.20 2.54
CA MET A 68 4.97 -4.07 2.82
C MET A 68 5.42 -3.47 4.15
N TRP A 69 5.93 -2.25 4.11
CA TRP A 69 6.25 -1.46 5.28
C TRP A 69 4.99 -0.76 5.76
N LEU A 70 4.77 -0.79 7.06
CA LEU A 70 3.70 -0.07 7.75
C LEU A 70 4.34 0.99 8.62
N TYR A 71 3.90 2.24 8.47
CA TYR A 71 4.28 3.35 9.34
C TYR A 71 3.04 3.87 10.05
N ARG A 72 3.11 3.98 11.38
CA ARG A 72 1.98 4.36 12.22
C ARG A 72 2.35 5.45 13.20
N SER A 73 1.50 6.46 13.32
CA SER A 73 1.59 7.44 14.40
C SER A 73 1.21 6.80 15.74
N GLY A 74 1.95 7.14 16.79
CA GLY A 74 1.54 6.76 18.14
C GLY A 74 0.40 7.62 18.71
N GLY A 75 -0.04 7.28 19.91
CA GLY A 75 -1.16 7.93 20.60
C GLY A 75 -2.48 7.18 20.40
N ILE A 76 -3.61 7.76 20.84
CA ILE A 76 -4.98 7.22 20.65
C ILE A 76 -5.80 8.11 19.68
N GLU A 77 -5.35 9.35 19.45
CA GLU A 77 -6.05 10.33 18.62
C GLU A 77 -5.30 10.59 17.32
N ASN A 78 -6.04 10.85 16.23
CA ASN A 78 -5.50 11.18 14.91
C ASN A 78 -4.48 10.16 14.38
N HIS A 79 -4.86 8.88 14.42
CA HIS A 79 -4.05 7.78 13.93
C HIS A 79 -3.84 7.86 12.42
N ILE A 80 -2.58 7.97 12.03
CA ILE A 80 -2.16 7.85 10.64
C ILE A 80 -1.48 6.49 10.49
N ILE A 81 -1.91 5.74 9.47
CA ILE A 81 -1.30 4.46 9.07
C ILE A 81 -1.04 4.54 7.58
N LEU A 82 0.23 4.43 7.20
CA LEU A 82 0.67 4.45 5.81
C LEU A 82 1.36 3.14 5.47
N TYR A 83 1.14 2.70 4.24
CA TYR A 83 1.75 1.49 3.69
C TYR A 83 2.69 1.86 2.57
N ASP A 84 3.87 1.24 2.56
CA ASP A 84 4.89 1.44 1.54
C ASP A 84 5.38 0.10 1.01
N TYR A 85 5.24 -0.10 -0.30
CA TYR A 85 5.53 -1.36 -0.94
C TYR A 85 6.96 -1.38 -1.50
N GLN A 86 7.79 -2.23 -0.93
CA GLN A 86 9.23 -2.22 -1.14
C GLN A 86 9.76 -3.56 -1.67
N LYS A 87 10.88 -3.46 -2.40
CA LYS A 87 11.55 -4.63 -2.97
C LYS A 87 12.36 -5.40 -1.92
N THR A 88 12.77 -4.75 -0.85
CA THR A 88 13.67 -5.32 0.17
C THR A 88 13.21 -4.99 1.58
N ARG A 89 13.80 -5.69 2.56
CA ARG A 89 13.68 -5.41 4.01
C ARG A 89 14.86 -4.59 4.54
N SER A 90 15.54 -3.86 3.66
CA SER A 90 16.67 -3.02 4.03
C SER A 90 16.20 -1.87 4.91
N GLY A 91 17.00 -1.49 5.91
CA GLY A 91 16.74 -0.26 6.69
C GLY A 91 16.70 0.99 5.80
N SER A 92 17.38 0.97 4.65
CA SER A 92 17.34 2.05 3.66
C SER A 92 15.92 2.33 3.14
N CYS A 93 15.02 1.34 3.14
CA CYS A 93 13.62 1.56 2.75
C CYS A 93 12.89 2.46 3.75
N ALA A 94 13.16 2.28 5.05
CA ALA A 94 12.62 3.14 6.09
C ALA A 94 13.26 4.52 6.08
N GLU A 95 14.57 4.61 5.83
CA GLU A 95 15.30 5.89 5.71
C GLU A 95 14.85 6.73 4.51
N GLU A 96 14.46 6.11 3.40
CA GLU A 96 13.92 6.85 2.24
C GLU A 96 12.48 7.32 2.47
N PHE A 97 11.73 6.58 3.29
CA PHE A 97 10.36 6.96 3.62
C PHE A 97 10.28 8.08 4.65
N LEU A 98 11.07 8.01 5.73
CA LEU A 98 11.05 8.90 6.90
C LEU A 98 11.88 10.18 6.70
#